data_AF-A0A1R1LYN2-F1
#
_entry.id   AF-A0A1R1LYN2-F1
#
_cell.length_a   1.000
_cell.length_b   1.000
_cell.length_c   1.000
_cell.angle_alpha   90.00
_cell.angle_beta   90.00
_cell.angle_gamma   90.00
#
_symmetry.space_group_name_H-M   'P 1'
#
loop_
_entity.id
_entity.type
_entity.pdbx_description
1 polymer ?
#
loop_
_entity_poly.entity_id
_entity_poly.type
_entity_poly.pdbx_seq_one_letter_code
_entity_poly.pdbx_strand_id
1 'polypeptide(L)'
;MTMMEVVRNHIGIARLPCYVADAEPTLRRLDLSLTPSSWGVWVLSHVDLRSTARVRVGREFLIEIIEEQRELIEGLNSTYY
;
A
#
# COMPACT_ATOMS: atom_id res chain seq x y z
N MET A 1 9.02 -17.69 -3.30
CA MET A 1 7.55 -17.61 -3.17
C MET A 1 7.23 -16.43 -2.26
N THR A 2 6.39 -15.49 -2.69
CA THR A 2 5.96 -14.36 -1.86
C THR A 2 4.71 -14.75 -1.07
N MET A 3 4.38 -14.00 -0.01
CA MET A 3 3.17 -14.27 0.78
C MET A 3 1.89 -14.25 -0.06
N MET A 4 1.81 -13.36 -1.06
CA MET A 4 0.66 -13.28 -1.97
C MET A 4 0.49 -14.55 -2.82
N GLU A 5 1.58 -15.08 -3.40
CA GLU A 5 1.52 -16.30 -4.22
C GLU A 5 1.01 -17.50 -3.43
N VAL A 6 1.40 -17.61 -2.17
CA VAL A 6 1.04 -18.72 -1.28
C VAL A 6 -0.47 -18.70 -0.99
N VAL A 7 -1.03 -17.53 -0.66
CA VAL A 7 -2.49 -17.38 -0.47
C VAL A 7 -3.24 -17.62 -1.79
N ARG A 8 -2.73 -17.12 -2.93
CA ARG A 8 -3.38 -17.32 -4.23
C ARG A 8 -3.50 -18.80 -4.61
N ASN A 9 -2.50 -19.60 -4.25
CA ASN A 9 -2.51 -21.05 -4.48
C ASN A 9 -3.25 -21.83 -3.38
N HIS A 10 -4.11 -21.16 -2.60
CA HIS A 10 -4.92 -21.76 -1.53
C HIS A 10 -4.11 -22.38 -0.39
N ILE A 11 -2.89 -21.87 -0.15
CA ILE A 11 -2.02 -22.34 0.92
C ILE A 11 -2.10 -21.34 2.08
N GLY A 12 -3.09 -21.51 2.96
CA GLY A 12 -3.23 -20.70 4.18
C GLY A 12 -3.74 -19.27 3.95
N ILE A 13 -3.52 -18.40 4.94
CA ILE A 13 -3.98 -17.00 4.99
C ILE A 13 -2.83 -16.08 5.35
N ALA A 14 -2.87 -14.82 4.91
CA ALA A 14 -1.82 -13.85 5.21
C ALA A 14 -2.38 -12.44 5.42
N ARG A 15 -1.69 -11.66 6.27
CA ARG A 15 -1.85 -10.20 6.34
C ARG A 15 -1.00 -9.57 5.24
N LEU A 16 -1.66 -8.87 4.32
CA LEU A 16 -1.02 -8.24 3.15
C LEU A 16 -1.35 -6.74 3.14
N PRO A 17 -0.53 -5.90 2.47
CA PRO A 17 -0.91 -4.50 2.24
C PRO A 17 -2.19 -4.41 1.40
N CYS A 18 -3.11 -3.51 1.78
CA CYS A 18 -4.41 -3.35 1.13
C CYS A 18 -4.26 -3.15 -0.40
N TYR A 19 -3.40 -2.22 -0.82
CA TYR A 19 -3.13 -1.94 -2.24
C TYR A 19 -2.55 -3.12 -3.04
N VAL A 20 -1.97 -4.13 -2.37
CA VAL A 20 -1.47 -5.35 -3.03
C VAL A 20 -2.57 -6.39 -3.14
N ALA A 21 -3.28 -6.65 -2.04
CA ALA A 21 -4.28 -7.71 -1.97
C ALA A 21 -5.58 -7.33 -2.72
N ASP A 22 -6.00 -6.06 -2.65
CA ASP A 22 -7.22 -5.58 -3.31
C ASP A 22 -7.08 -5.57 -4.85
N ALA A 23 -5.84 -5.52 -5.35
CA ALA A 23 -5.53 -5.61 -6.78
C ALA A 23 -5.56 -7.05 -7.32
N GLU A 24 -5.72 -8.06 -6.46
CA GLU A 24 -5.75 -9.48 -6.82
C GLU A 24 -7.20 -10.03 -6.74
N PRO A 25 -7.91 -10.18 -7.86
CA PRO A 25 -9.32 -10.55 -7.88
C PRO A 25 -9.61 -11.95 -7.31
N THR A 26 -8.60 -12.82 -7.27
CA THR A 26 -8.78 -14.20 -6.78
C THR A 26 -8.67 -14.32 -5.26
N LEU A 27 -8.18 -13.27 -4.59
CA LEU A 27 -8.12 -13.22 -3.14
C LEU A 27 -9.40 -12.65 -2.54
N ARG A 28 -9.71 -13.06 -1.31
CA ARG A 28 -10.82 -12.53 -0.52
C ARG A 28 -10.29 -12.00 0.80
N ARG A 29 -10.71 -10.78 1.15
CA ARG A 29 -10.42 -10.19 2.45
C ARG A 29 -11.37 -10.78 3.49
N LEU A 30 -10.81 -11.26 4.59
CA LEU A 30 -11.58 -11.79 5.72
C LEU A 30 -12.07 -10.63 6.59
N ASP A 31 -13.34 -10.66 7.00
CA ASP A 31 -13.89 -9.74 7.99
C ASP A 31 -13.41 -10.11 9.41
N LEU A 32 -12.19 -9.68 9.70
CA LEU A 32 -11.52 -9.88 10.98
C LEU A 32 -11.12 -8.53 11.57
N SER A 33 -11.52 -8.30 12.82
CA SER A 33 -11.05 -7.14 13.58
C SER A 33 -9.55 -7.27 13.81
N LEU A 34 -8.78 -6.37 13.18
CA LEU A 34 -7.33 -6.30 13.31
C LEU A 34 -6.94 -4.88 13.73
N THR A 35 -5.94 -4.78 14.60
CA THR A 35 -5.35 -3.48 14.92
C THR A 35 -4.72 -2.87 13.66
N PRO A 36 -5.12 -1.64 13.27
CA PRO A 36 -4.51 -0.95 12.15
C PRO A 36 -3.00 -0.81 12.32
N SER A 37 -2.30 -0.72 11.19
CA SER A 37 -0.87 -0.42 11.18
C SER A 37 -0.63 0.97 11.76
N SER A 38 0.38 1.11 12.63
CA SER A 38 0.82 2.41 13.18
C SER A 38 1.89 3.10 12.34
N TRP A 39 2.27 2.51 11.20
CA TRP A 39 3.28 3.05 10.30
C TRP A 39 2.64 3.76 9.12
N GLY A 40 3.36 4.73 8.55
CA GLY A 40 2.94 5.51 7.37
C GLY A 40 3.88 5.33 6.18
N VAL A 41 3.48 5.89 5.04
CA VAL A 41 4.30 5.94 3.82
C VAL A 41 5.16 7.20 3.82
N TRP A 42 6.44 7.06 3.50
CA TRP A 42 7.41 8.16 3.53
C TRP A 42 8.07 8.38 2.18
N VAL A 43 7.97 9.59 1.64
CA VAL A 43 8.74 10.01 0.45
C VAL A 43 9.98 10.77 0.90
N LEU A 44 11.11 10.07 0.88
CA LEU A 44 12.40 10.55 1.36
C LEU A 44 13.26 11.08 0.20
N SER A 45 13.95 12.19 0.44
CA SER A 45 14.97 12.73 -0.47
C SER A 45 16.25 13.02 0.32
N HIS A 46 17.41 12.81 -0.32
CA HIS A 46 18.70 13.13 0.29
C HIS A 46 18.77 14.63 0.59
N VAL A 47 19.34 15.00 1.75
CA VAL A 47 19.37 16.40 2.23
C VAL A 47 20.00 17.36 1.22
N ASP A 48 21.06 16.94 0.55
CA ASP A 48 21.77 17.76 -0.45
C ASP A 48 20.98 17.92 -1.76
N LEU A 49 20.02 17.03 -2.02
CA LEU A 49 19.25 17.01 -3.26
C LEU A 49 17.85 17.61 -3.10
N ARG A 50 17.36 17.80 -1.87
CA ARG A 50 15.98 18.24 -1.60
C ARG A 50 15.60 19.57 -2.24
N SER A 51 16.56 20.46 -2.45
CA SER A 51 16.38 21.77 -3.11
C SER A 51 16.62 21.73 -4.62
N THR A 52 17.13 20.63 -5.17
CA THR A 52 17.37 20.50 -6.61
C THR A 52 16.01 20.46 -7.32
N ALA A 53 15.77 21.39 -8.24
CA ALA A 53 14.45 21.58 -8.88
C ALA A 53 13.81 20.28 -9.40
N ARG A 54 14.58 19.45 -10.13
CA ARG A 54 14.08 18.17 -10.67
C ARG A 54 13.66 17.18 -9.56
N VAL A 55 14.39 17.15 -8.45
CA VAL A 55 14.12 16.26 -7.31
C VAL A 55 12.91 16.76 -6.53
N ARG A 56 12.81 18.07 -6.33
CA ARG A 56 11.66 18.70 -5.68
C ARG A 56 10.36 18.40 -6.43
N VAL A 57 10.33 18.67 -7.74
CA VAL A 57 9.13 18.41 -8.57
C VAL A 57 8.77 16.93 -8.60
N GLY A 58 9.77 16.04 -8.75
CA GLY A 58 9.51 14.59 -8.69
C GLY A 58 8.95 14.14 -7.33
N ARG A 59 9.46 14.71 -6.23
CA ARG A 59 8.95 14.43 -4.88
C ARG A 59 7.51 14.92 -4.70
N GLU A 60 7.19 16.13 -5.14
CA GLU A 60 5.84 16.70 -5.09
C GLU A 60 4.86 15.81 -5.86
N PHE A 61 5.20 15.44 -7.09
CA PHE A 61 4.39 14.52 -7.91
C PHE A 61 4.14 13.16 -7.25
N LEU A 62 5.17 12.55 -6.64
CA LEU A 62 5.00 11.27 -5.92
C LEU A 62 4.06 11.42 -4.72
N ILE A 63 4.17 12.52 -3.97
CA ILE A 63 3.30 12.77 -2.81
C ILE A 63 1.86 12.94 -3.27
N GLU A 64 1.62 13.72 -4.31
CA GLU A 64 0.27 13.95 -4.86
C GLU A 64 -0.41 12.63 -5.25
N ILE A 65 0.28 11.78 -6.02
CA ILE A 65 -0.29 10.48 -6.42
C ILE A 65 -0.52 9.57 -5.22
N ILE A 66 0.40 9.52 -4.26
CA ILE A 66 0.23 8.66 -3.07
C ILE A 66 -0.98 9.12 -2.24
N GLU A 67 -1.17 10.43 -2.10
CA GLU A 67 -2.32 11.02 -1.41
C GLU A 67 -3.64 10.72 -2.13
N GLU A 68 -3.67 10.76 -3.47
CA GLU A 68 -4.84 10.33 -4.25
C GLU A 68 -5.20 8.86 -4.01
N GLN A 69 -4.22 8.01 -3.67
CA GLN A 69 -4.42 6.59 -3.37
C GLN A 69 -4.65 6.31 -1.87
N ARG A 70 -4.82 7.34 -1.03
CA ARG A 70 -4.93 7.20 0.44
C ARG A 70 -6.00 6.19 0.85
N GLU A 71 -7.20 6.26 0.29
CA GLU A 71 -8.29 5.36 0.65
C GLU A 71 -7.98 3.88 0.35
N LEU A 72 -7.25 3.60 -0.74
CA LEU A 72 -6.79 2.26 -1.08
C LEU A 72 -5.69 1.78 -0.12
N ILE A 73 -4.73 2.65 0.20
CA ILE A 73 -3.61 2.32 1.10
C ILE A 73 -4.11 2.06 2.53
N GLU A 74 -5.03 2.88 3.02
CA GLU A 74 -5.68 2.73 4.33
C GLU A 74 -6.71 1.60 4.35
N GLY A 75 -7.11 1.08 3.17
CA GLY A 75 -8.07 -0.02 3.02
C GLY A 75 -9.52 0.38 3.32
N LEU A 76 -9.85 1.67 3.12
CA LEU A 76 -11.20 2.22 3.30
C LEU A 76 -12.15 1.81 2.17
N ASN A 77 -11.61 1.55 0.98
CA ASN A 77 -12.37 1.10 -0.20
C ASN A 77 -12.37 -0.42 -0.38
N SER A 78 -11.78 -1.17 0.56
CA SER A 78 -11.67 -2.62 0.46
C SER A 78 -13.03 -3.30 0.68
N THR A 79 -13.33 -4.30 -0.14
CA THR A 79 -14.55 -5.12 0.02
C THR A 79 -14.27 -6.31 0.93
N TYR A 80 -15.15 -6.52 1.91
CA TYR A 80 -15.14 -7.66 2.83
C TYR A 80 -16.19 -8.69 2.39
N TYR A 81 -15.92 -9.98 2.66
CA TYR A 81 -16.82 -11.10 2.38
C TYR A 81 -17.19 -11.88 3.63
#